data_AF-A0A6A3G612-F1
#
_entry.id   AF-A0A6A3G612-F1
#
_cell.length_a   1.000
_cell.length_b   1.000
_cell.length_c   1.000
_cell.angle_alpha   90.00
_cell.angle_beta   90.00
_cell.angle_gamma   90.00
#
_symmetry.space_group_name_H-M   'P 1'
#
loop_
_entity.id
_entity.type
_entity.pdbx_description
1 polymer ?
#
loop_
_entity_poly.entity_id
_entity_poly.type
_entity_poly.pdbx_seq_one_letter_code
_entity_poly.pdbx_strand_id
1 'polypeptide(L)'
;KIFLTVYVDDILIAADSRDIAIVVKALGEKFKLKNLGRVKHLLGMEINYQPGNMLCLSQTSYVERMLEKKFGLAEAKPVRSPQMHNEGTLPVEKDPRRINDPDLPFREIVGSLQYLVHCTRPDLANVVRTLGRYGGSYTKENFRQAQRVMQYLRSTKTLGLVYRYSDVGSGGVTIDAFADADHAGCPETSKSVSGWTLRLNANVWHWQ
;
A
#
# COMPACT_ATOMS: atom_id res chain seq x y z
N LYS A 1 -2.89 8.54 -27.91
CA LYS A 1 -3.40 9.39 -26.78
C LYS A 1 -2.21 9.65 -25.86
N ILE A 2 -2.06 10.87 -25.35
CA ILE A 2 -0.94 11.24 -24.47
C ILE A 2 -1.50 11.47 -23.07
N PHE A 3 -1.05 10.67 -22.11
CA PHE A 3 -1.28 10.91 -20.70
C PHE A 3 0.02 11.40 -20.07
N LEU A 4 -0.05 12.52 -19.36
CA LEU A 4 1.07 13.10 -18.64
C LEU A 4 0.62 13.39 -17.23
N THR A 5 1.36 12.88 -16.25
CA THR A 5 1.16 13.18 -14.84
C THR A 5 2.42 13.83 -14.28
N VAL A 6 2.21 14.79 -13.37
CA VAL A 6 3.29 15.52 -12.69
C VAL A 6 3.09 15.32 -11.20
N TYR A 7 4.14 14.90 -10.51
CA TYR A 7 4.20 14.85 -9.07
C TYR A 7 5.47 15.54 -8.59
N VAL A 8 5.32 16.74 -8.04
CA VAL A 8 6.45 17.59 -7.62
C VAL A 8 7.45 17.71 -8.78
N ASP A 9 8.60 17.04 -8.71
CA ASP A 9 9.67 17.08 -9.72
C ASP A 9 9.62 15.90 -10.70
N ASP A 10 8.80 14.89 -10.45
CA ASP A 10 8.68 13.70 -11.29
C ASP A 10 7.58 13.86 -12.34
N ILE A 11 7.92 13.60 -13.60
CA ILE A 11 6.98 13.58 -14.73
C ILE A 11 6.88 12.16 -15.28
N LEU A 12 5.67 11.62 -15.34
CA LEU A 12 5.38 10.35 -15.98
C LEU A 12 4.57 10.58 -17.26
N ILE A 13 5.00 9.95 -18.35
CA ILE A 13 4.32 10.03 -19.65
C ILE A 13 3.92 8.62 -20.07
N ALA A 14 2.65 8.43 -20.39
CA ALA A 14 2.12 7.22 -21.01
C ALA A 14 1.50 7.59 -22.37
N ALA A 15 2.21 7.22 -23.44
CA ALA A 15 1.81 7.42 -24.83
C ALA A 15 2.59 6.45 -25.74
N ASP A 16 2.34 6.48 -27.03
CA ASP A 16 3.19 5.79 -28.01
C ASP A 16 4.59 6.41 -28.07
N SER A 17 5.61 5.63 -28.44
CA SER A 17 7.01 6.06 -28.42
C SER A 17 7.28 7.36 -29.20
N ARG A 18 6.54 7.59 -30.30
CA ARG A 18 6.63 8.83 -31.10
C ARG A 18 6.14 10.03 -30.31
N ASP A 19 4.98 9.91 -29.67
CA ASP A 19 4.37 10.97 -28.88
C ASP A 19 5.20 11.28 -27.64
N ILE A 20 5.76 10.26 -26.97
CA ILE A 20 6.71 10.45 -25.85
C ILE A 20 7.90 11.31 -26.30
N ALA A 21 8.49 11.03 -27.45
CA ALA A 21 9.64 11.80 -27.95
C ALA A 21 9.29 13.27 -28.23
N ILE A 22 8.11 13.53 -28.79
CA ILE A 22 7.61 14.90 -29.02
C ILE A 22 7.45 15.65 -27.71
N VAL A 23 6.79 15.03 -26.72
CA VAL A 23 6.54 15.65 -25.41
C VAL A 23 7.85 15.91 -24.66
N VAL A 24 8.77 14.95 -24.63
CA VAL A 24 10.08 15.11 -23.97
C VAL A 24 10.88 16.25 -24.61
N LYS A 25 10.85 16.38 -25.94
CA LYS A 25 11.52 17.50 -26.64
C LYS A 25 10.90 18.83 -26.23
N ALA A 26 9.58 18.96 -26.32
CA ALA A 26 8.87 20.20 -26.00
C ALA A 26 9.06 20.64 -24.54
N LEU A 27 9.11 19.69 -23.60
CA LEU A 27 9.42 19.98 -22.21
C LEU A 27 10.90 20.36 -22.03
N GLY A 28 11.81 19.70 -22.74
CA GLY A 28 13.25 19.95 -22.67
C GLY A 28 13.67 21.34 -23.19
N GLU A 29 12.87 21.94 -24.06
CA GLU A 29 13.04 23.33 -24.50
C GLU A 29 12.70 24.35 -23.40
N LYS A 30 11.84 23.98 -22.44
CA LYS A 30 11.37 24.88 -21.37
C LYS A 30 12.00 24.59 -20.01
N PHE A 31 12.41 23.35 -19.77
CA PHE A 31 12.86 22.87 -18.47
C PHE A 31 14.13 22.02 -18.60
N LYS A 32 14.98 22.06 -17.58
CA LYS A 32 16.13 21.15 -17.48
C LYS A 32 15.63 19.76 -17.08
N LEU A 33 15.53 18.85 -18.03
CA LEU A 33 15.01 17.50 -17.80
C LEU A 33 16.12 16.47 -17.75
N LYS A 34 15.91 15.46 -16.91
CA LYS A 34 16.66 14.20 -16.93
C LYS A 34 15.72 13.09 -17.37
N ASN A 35 15.91 12.58 -18.58
CA ASN A 35 15.14 11.42 -19.05
C ASN A 35 15.65 10.15 -18.36
N LEU A 36 14.79 9.52 -17.55
CA LEU A 36 15.11 8.27 -16.85
C LEU A 36 14.77 7.02 -17.69
N GLY A 37 14.27 7.22 -18.92
CA GLY A 37 13.82 6.16 -19.81
C GLY A 37 12.50 5.55 -19.33
N ARG A 38 12.37 4.23 -19.49
CA ARG A 38 11.18 3.51 -19.07
C ARG A 38 11.05 3.54 -17.54
N VAL A 39 9.87 3.88 -17.04
CA VAL A 39 9.61 3.93 -15.60
C VAL A 39 9.91 2.59 -14.95
N LYS A 40 10.74 2.63 -13.90
CA LYS A 40 11.06 1.50 -13.02
C LYS A 40 10.68 1.78 -11.58
N HIS A 41 10.63 3.06 -11.20
CA HIS A 41 10.23 3.51 -9.88
C HIS A 41 9.37 4.76 -10.00
N LEU A 42 8.37 4.88 -9.14
CA LEU A 42 7.50 6.06 -9.05
C LEU A 42 6.97 6.17 -7.63
N LEU A 43 7.19 7.32 -6.97
CA LEU A 43 6.71 7.58 -5.61
C LEU A 43 7.04 6.49 -4.60
N GLY A 44 8.21 5.84 -4.71
CA GLY A 44 8.62 4.73 -3.83
C GLY A 44 8.04 3.35 -4.18
N MET A 45 7.18 3.26 -5.20
CA MET A 45 6.77 2.00 -5.83
C MET A 45 7.79 1.57 -6.88
N GLU A 46 7.96 0.27 -7.02
CA GLU A 46 8.69 -0.40 -8.09
C GLU A 46 7.69 -0.81 -9.17
N ILE A 47 8.03 -0.52 -10.42
CA ILE A 47 7.19 -0.75 -11.58
C ILE A 47 7.88 -1.73 -12.51
N ASN A 48 7.30 -2.92 -12.65
CA ASN A 48 7.68 -3.88 -13.66
C ASN A 48 6.61 -3.92 -14.75
N TYR A 49 6.86 -3.16 -15.82
CA TYR A 49 5.94 -3.05 -16.94
C TYR A 49 6.44 -3.84 -18.16
N GLN A 50 5.61 -4.75 -18.65
CA GLN A 50 5.82 -5.57 -19.85
C GLN A 50 4.72 -5.22 -20.87
N PRO A 51 5.02 -4.50 -21.98
CA PRO A 51 3.99 -4.01 -22.90
C PRO A 51 3.17 -5.17 -23.46
N GLY A 52 1.84 -5.00 -23.52
CA GLY A 52 0.93 -6.02 -24.04
C GLY A 52 0.78 -7.28 -23.18
N ASN A 53 1.48 -7.38 -22.04
CA ASN A 53 1.43 -8.54 -21.16
C ASN A 53 0.94 -8.17 -19.76
N MET A 54 1.75 -7.46 -18.98
CA MET A 54 1.43 -7.15 -17.59
C MET A 54 2.11 -5.89 -17.06
N LEU A 55 1.51 -5.31 -16.03
CA LEU A 55 2.09 -4.28 -15.18
C LEU A 55 2.09 -4.83 -13.74
N CYS A 56 3.24 -4.84 -13.07
CA CYS A 56 3.33 -5.16 -11.65
C CYS A 56 3.81 -3.94 -10.86
N LEU A 57 3.10 -3.62 -9.78
CA LEU A 57 3.46 -2.60 -8.80
C LEU A 57 3.85 -3.27 -7.48
N SER A 58 5.09 -3.08 -7.04
CA SER A 58 5.60 -3.63 -5.77
C SER A 58 6.29 -2.56 -4.93
N GLN A 59 6.60 -2.89 -3.68
CA GLN A 59 7.33 -2.01 -2.76
C GLN A 59 8.41 -2.78 -2.00
N THR A 60 9.09 -3.71 -2.67
CA THR A 60 10.02 -4.66 -2.01
C THR A 60 11.17 -3.92 -1.33
N SER A 61 11.84 -3.00 -2.02
CA SER A 61 12.92 -2.21 -1.42
C SER A 61 12.45 -1.35 -0.25
N TYR A 62 11.18 -0.91 -0.26
CA TYR A 62 10.62 -0.15 0.86
C TYR A 62 10.41 -1.05 2.08
N VAL A 63 9.83 -2.24 1.89
CA VAL A 63 9.66 -3.23 2.96
C VAL A 63 11.01 -3.63 3.56
N GLU A 64 12.03 -3.88 2.74
CA GLU A 64 13.39 -4.22 3.20
C GLU A 64 14.00 -3.10 4.04
N ARG A 65 14.01 -1.85 3.52
CA ARG A 65 14.51 -0.70 4.29
C ARG A 65 13.77 -0.52 5.61
N MET A 66 12.45 -0.70 5.60
CA MET A 66 11.61 -0.57 6.78
C MET A 66 11.95 -1.64 7.83
N LEU A 67 12.08 -2.91 7.43
CA LEU A 67 12.40 -4.01 8.32
C LEU A 67 13.85 -3.93 8.84
N GLU A 68 14.81 -3.66 7.96
CA GLU A 68 16.24 -3.71 8.29
C GLU A 68 16.72 -2.44 8.98
N LYS A 69 16.45 -1.27 8.39
CA LYS A 69 17.10 -0.02 8.78
C LYS A 69 16.33 0.76 9.84
N LYS A 70 14.99 0.64 9.86
CA LYS A 70 14.15 1.42 10.77
C LYS A 70 13.80 0.68 12.05
N PHE A 71 13.33 -0.56 11.94
CA PHE A 71 12.74 -1.26 13.08
C PHE A 71 13.56 -2.46 13.59
N GLY A 72 14.67 -2.81 12.92
CA GLY A 72 15.54 -3.89 13.36
C GLY A 72 14.87 -5.28 13.35
N LEU A 73 13.92 -5.50 12.43
CA LEU A 73 13.12 -6.72 12.32
C LEU A 73 13.57 -7.64 11.17
N ALA A 74 14.79 -7.45 10.65
CA ALA A 74 15.36 -8.26 9.58
C ALA A 74 15.38 -9.77 9.90
N GLU A 75 15.69 -10.11 11.16
CA GLU A 75 15.77 -11.49 11.65
C GLU A 75 14.52 -11.98 12.38
N ALA A 76 13.46 -11.18 12.41
CA ALA A 76 12.23 -11.54 13.11
C ALA A 76 11.58 -12.79 12.48
N LYS A 77 11.10 -13.73 13.30
CA LYS A 77 10.49 -14.98 12.82
C LYS A 77 9.32 -14.68 11.87
N PRO A 78 9.30 -15.22 10.64
CA PRO A 78 8.23 -14.95 9.70
C PRO A 78 6.92 -15.58 10.17
N VAL A 79 5.81 -14.92 9.85
CA VAL A 79 4.46 -15.45 10.06
C VAL A 79 3.70 -15.53 8.73
N ARG A 80 2.65 -16.36 8.69
CA ARG A 80 1.86 -16.61 7.47
C ARG A 80 0.67 -15.67 7.30
N SER A 81 0.25 -15.00 8.37
CA SER A 81 -0.90 -14.09 8.37
C SER A 81 -0.58 -12.80 9.13
N PRO A 82 -1.08 -11.64 8.67
CA PRO A 82 -0.85 -10.36 9.34
C PRO A 82 -1.56 -10.28 10.71
N GLN A 83 -2.68 -11.00 10.88
CA GLN A 83 -3.46 -11.09 12.13
C GLN A 83 -3.56 -12.55 12.57
N MET A 84 -3.66 -12.79 13.88
CA MET A 84 -3.97 -14.13 14.38
C MET A 84 -5.44 -14.50 14.10
N HIS A 85 -5.71 -15.79 13.89
CA HIS A 85 -7.08 -16.26 13.75
C HIS A 85 -7.80 -16.05 15.08
N ASN A 86 -9.02 -15.49 15.03
CA ASN A 86 -9.81 -15.09 16.21
C ASN A 86 -9.09 -14.08 17.13
N GLU A 87 -8.16 -13.29 16.58
CA GLU A 87 -7.60 -12.14 17.29
C GLU A 87 -8.70 -11.09 17.48
N GLY A 88 -9.29 -11.07 18.67
CA GLY A 88 -10.29 -10.07 19.03
C GLY A 88 -9.73 -8.66 18.94
N THR A 89 -10.59 -7.70 18.62
CA THR A 89 -10.24 -6.29 18.78
C THR A 89 -10.06 -5.98 20.27
N LEU A 90 -8.87 -5.53 20.65
CA LEU A 90 -8.60 -5.11 22.02
C LEU A 90 -9.37 -3.82 22.33
N PRO A 91 -9.88 -3.66 23.57
CA PRO A 91 -10.45 -2.40 23.97
C PRO A 91 -9.37 -1.31 23.97
N VAL A 92 -9.76 -0.08 23.68
CA VAL A 92 -8.92 1.10 23.78
C VAL A 92 -8.63 1.35 25.27
N GLU A 93 -7.36 1.21 25.64
CA GLU A 93 -6.90 1.46 27.00
C GLU A 93 -7.06 2.94 27.36
N LYS A 94 -7.52 3.18 28.59
CA LYS A 94 -7.81 4.52 29.12
C LYS A 94 -6.82 4.97 30.19
N ASP A 95 -6.10 4.03 30.82
CA ASP A 95 -5.08 4.37 31.82
C ASP A 95 -3.86 5.04 31.15
N PRO A 96 -3.57 6.33 31.43
CA PRO A 96 -2.44 7.04 30.86
C PRO A 96 -1.07 6.38 31.16
N ARG A 97 -0.97 5.60 32.23
CA ARG A 97 0.29 4.93 32.63
C ARG A 97 0.60 3.70 31.77
N ARG A 98 -0.38 3.21 31.01
CA ARG A 98 -0.29 1.95 30.23
C ARG A 98 -0.25 2.18 28.72
N ILE A 99 -0.37 3.44 28.29
CA ILE A 99 -0.48 3.82 26.89
C ILE A 99 0.67 4.71 26.45
N ASN A 100 0.88 4.78 25.14
CA ASN A 100 1.81 5.70 24.49
C ASN A 100 3.23 5.63 25.05
N ASP A 101 3.72 4.41 25.30
CA ASP A 101 5.11 4.17 25.66
C ASP A 101 6.02 4.81 24.59
N PRO A 102 6.85 5.82 24.93
CA PRO A 102 7.62 6.59 23.97
C PRO A 102 8.74 5.77 23.32
N ASP A 103 9.16 4.67 23.96
CA ASP A 103 10.20 3.78 23.45
C ASP A 103 9.66 2.84 22.35
N LEU A 104 8.35 2.78 22.17
CA LEU A 104 7.71 1.97 21.14
C LEU A 104 7.34 2.83 19.92
N PRO A 105 7.95 2.60 18.74
CA PRO A 105 7.67 3.37 17.54
C PRO A 105 6.35 2.97 16.86
N PHE A 106 5.27 2.78 17.63
CA PHE A 106 3.99 2.26 17.15
C PHE A 106 3.40 3.11 16.03
N ARG A 107 3.32 4.43 16.23
CA ARG A 107 2.75 5.36 15.25
C ARG A 107 3.56 5.37 13.95
N GLU A 108 4.88 5.26 14.03
CA GLU A 108 5.74 5.21 12.85
C GLU A 108 5.53 3.90 12.08
N ILE A 109 5.39 2.76 12.78
CA ILE A 109 5.06 1.47 12.16
C ILE A 109 3.72 1.58 11.44
N VAL A 110 2.66 2.03 12.13
CA VAL A 110 1.32 2.15 11.54
C VAL A 110 1.33 3.09 10.33
N GLY A 111 2.01 4.23 10.40
CA GLY A 111 2.17 5.14 9.26
C GLY A 111 2.92 4.49 8.09
N SER A 112 3.97 3.72 8.38
CA SER A 112 4.74 3.01 7.35
C SER A 112 3.91 1.91 6.66
N LEU A 113 3.06 1.22 7.43
CA LEU A 113 2.12 0.22 6.93
C LEU A 113 0.96 0.86 6.13
N GLN A 114 0.46 2.03 6.55
CA GLN A 114 -0.59 2.76 5.84
C GLN A 114 -0.16 3.10 4.41
N TYR A 115 1.10 3.49 4.23
CA TYR A 115 1.66 3.76 2.91
C TYR A 115 1.74 2.50 2.03
N LEU A 116 2.07 1.33 2.60
CA LEU A 116 2.00 0.05 1.88
C LEU A 116 0.57 -0.28 1.44
N VAL A 117 -0.39 -0.10 2.35
CA VAL A 117 -1.82 -0.32 2.08
C VAL A 117 -2.28 0.59 0.95
N HIS A 118 -1.91 1.86 0.93
CA HIS A 118 -2.36 2.80 -0.09
C HIS A 118 -1.79 2.50 -1.49
N CYS A 119 -0.63 1.85 -1.57
CA CYS A 119 0.07 1.68 -2.83
C CYS A 119 -0.07 0.27 -3.42
N THR A 120 0.31 -0.78 -2.68
CA THR A 120 0.44 -2.13 -3.28
C THR A 120 -0.02 -3.29 -2.38
N ARG A 121 -0.49 -3.04 -1.15
CA ARG A 121 -0.80 -4.09 -0.15
C ARG A 121 -2.24 -4.03 0.39
N PRO A 122 -3.26 -4.29 -0.45
CA PRO A 122 -4.66 -4.34 0.01
C PRO A 122 -4.92 -5.39 1.08
N ASP A 123 -4.14 -6.48 1.09
CA ASP A 123 -4.20 -7.55 2.08
C ASP A 123 -3.93 -7.08 3.52
N LEU A 124 -3.29 -5.92 3.69
CA LEU A 124 -3.02 -5.30 4.98
C LEU A 124 -4.11 -4.32 5.44
N ALA A 125 -5.07 -3.97 4.59
CA ALA A 125 -6.03 -2.88 4.85
C ALA A 125 -6.76 -3.05 6.19
N ASN A 126 -7.31 -4.24 6.44
CA ASN A 126 -8.07 -4.50 7.67
C ASN A 126 -7.21 -4.41 8.95
N VAL A 127 -6.01 -4.99 8.93
CA VAL A 127 -5.14 -4.97 10.12
C VAL A 127 -4.64 -3.57 10.41
N VAL A 128 -4.24 -2.82 9.39
CA VAL A 128 -3.72 -1.46 9.57
C VAL A 128 -4.83 -0.52 10.02
N ARG A 129 -6.04 -0.65 9.46
CA ARG A 129 -7.24 0.06 9.94
C ARG A 129 -7.47 -0.22 11.43
N THR A 130 -7.37 -1.48 11.85
CA THR A 130 -7.56 -1.88 13.24
C THR A 130 -6.49 -1.26 14.14
N LEU A 131 -5.21 -1.33 13.75
CA LEU A 131 -4.10 -0.73 14.49
C LEU A 131 -4.21 0.81 14.57
N GLY A 132 -4.72 1.45 13.51
CA GLY A 132 -4.93 2.89 13.45
C GLY A 132 -5.85 3.42 14.55
N ARG A 133 -6.78 2.60 15.06
CA ARG A 133 -7.66 2.95 16.19
C ARG A 133 -6.90 3.30 17.47
N TYR A 134 -5.75 2.66 17.69
CA TYR A 134 -4.95 2.85 18.90
C TYR A 134 -3.92 3.96 18.76
N GLY A 135 -3.93 4.75 17.68
CA GLY A 135 -2.93 5.79 17.44
C GLY A 135 -2.73 6.74 18.63
N GLY A 136 -3.81 7.09 19.34
CA GLY A 136 -3.77 7.97 20.52
C GLY A 136 -3.54 7.27 21.86
N SER A 137 -3.55 5.94 21.92
CA SER A 137 -3.61 5.17 23.17
C SER A 137 -3.09 3.73 23.00
N TYR A 138 -1.97 3.57 22.29
CA TYR A 138 -1.41 2.24 22.01
C TYR A 138 -0.76 1.62 23.25
N THR A 139 -0.91 0.32 23.41
CA THR A 139 -0.30 -0.47 24.49
C THR A 139 0.83 -1.35 23.94
N LYS A 140 1.56 -2.03 24.83
CA LYS A 140 2.55 -3.07 24.46
C LYS A 140 1.92 -4.21 23.66
N GLU A 141 0.65 -4.53 23.90
CA GLU A 141 -0.05 -5.56 23.14
C GLU A 141 -0.37 -5.09 21.72
N ASN A 142 -0.86 -3.86 21.56
CA ASN A 142 -1.06 -3.26 20.24
C ASN A 142 0.26 -3.21 19.44
N PHE A 143 1.38 -2.92 20.12
CA PHE A 143 2.70 -2.96 19.50
C PHE A 143 3.10 -4.36 19.03
N ARG A 144 2.81 -5.42 19.80
CA ARG A 144 3.02 -6.81 19.35
C ARG A 144 2.19 -7.15 18.11
N GLN A 145 0.94 -6.68 18.04
CA GLN A 145 0.11 -6.83 16.84
C GLN A 145 0.75 -6.15 15.63
N ALA A 146 1.25 -4.92 15.79
CA ALA A 146 1.97 -4.22 14.73
C ALA A 146 3.26 -4.98 14.32
N GLN A 147 4.04 -5.49 15.27
CA GLN A 147 5.22 -6.31 14.99
C GLN A 147 4.89 -7.58 14.22
N ARG A 148 3.74 -8.21 14.48
CA ARG A 148 3.27 -9.38 13.71
C ARG A 148 3.05 -9.03 12.24
N VAL A 149 2.46 -7.87 11.94
CA VAL A 149 2.30 -7.41 10.55
C VAL A 149 3.66 -7.24 9.86
N MET A 150 4.64 -6.72 10.58
CA MET A 150 6.01 -6.58 10.07
C MET A 150 6.67 -7.95 9.82
N GLN A 151 6.45 -8.94 10.69
CA GLN A 151 6.90 -10.32 10.49
C GLN A 151 6.24 -10.98 9.27
N TYR A 152 4.96 -10.68 9.01
CA TYR A 152 4.27 -11.14 7.82
C TYR A 152 4.83 -10.50 6.54
N LEU A 153 5.20 -9.21 6.60
CA LEU A 153 5.86 -8.52 5.51
C LEU A 153 7.21 -9.15 5.14
N ARG A 154 7.95 -9.72 6.10
CA ARG A 154 9.23 -10.39 5.83
C ARG A 154 9.09 -11.52 4.80
N SER A 155 8.07 -12.37 4.95
CA SER A 155 7.82 -13.51 4.04
C SER A 155 7.08 -13.10 2.77
N THR A 156 6.50 -11.89 2.73
CA THR A 156 5.65 -11.40 1.64
C THR A 156 6.19 -10.13 0.97
N LYS A 157 7.46 -9.80 1.18
CA LYS A 157 8.07 -8.54 0.69
C LYS A 157 8.05 -8.39 -0.84
N THR A 158 7.99 -9.51 -1.57
CA THR A 158 7.93 -9.54 -3.04
C THR A 158 6.50 -9.51 -3.59
N LEU A 159 5.47 -9.51 -2.74
CA LEU A 159 4.10 -9.36 -3.21
C LEU A 159 3.87 -7.95 -3.77
N GLY A 160 3.07 -7.90 -4.82
CA GLY A 160 2.68 -6.68 -5.51
C GLY A 160 1.38 -6.87 -6.29
N LEU A 161 0.84 -5.78 -6.80
CA LEU A 161 -0.36 -5.79 -7.61
C LEU A 161 0.00 -6.08 -9.06
N VAL A 162 -0.60 -7.13 -9.63
CA VAL A 162 -0.38 -7.55 -11.00
C VAL A 162 -1.61 -7.24 -11.83
N TYR A 163 -1.44 -6.36 -12.81
CA TYR A 163 -2.43 -6.02 -13.81
C TYR A 163 -2.09 -6.75 -15.10
N ARG A 164 -2.95 -7.64 -15.59
CA ARG A 164 -2.71 -8.36 -16.84
C ARG A 164 -3.54 -7.79 -17.97
N TYR A 165 -2.92 -7.70 -19.14
CA TYR A 165 -3.61 -7.27 -20.36
C TYR A 165 -4.68 -8.28 -20.78
N SER A 166 -4.48 -9.58 -20.50
CA SER A 166 -5.48 -10.63 -20.71
C SER A 166 -6.79 -10.41 -19.97
N ASP A 167 -6.75 -9.69 -18.85
CA ASP A 167 -7.92 -9.44 -18.00
C ASP A 167 -8.76 -8.27 -18.54
N VAL A 168 -8.22 -7.51 -19.50
CA VAL A 168 -8.91 -6.43 -20.19
C VAL A 168 -9.79 -7.02 -21.29
N GLY A 169 -11.10 -7.07 -21.03
CA GLY A 169 -12.08 -7.52 -22.01
C GLY A 169 -12.11 -6.63 -23.26
N SER A 170 -12.61 -7.18 -24.37
CA SER A 170 -12.77 -6.48 -25.66
C SER A 170 -13.88 -5.41 -25.67
N GLY A 171 -14.63 -5.26 -24.57
CA GLY A 171 -15.81 -4.40 -24.46
C GLY A 171 -15.56 -2.94 -24.08
N GLY A 172 -14.30 -2.49 -24.06
CA GLY A 172 -13.93 -1.14 -23.61
C GLY A 172 -13.59 -1.08 -22.12
N VAL A 173 -13.65 0.11 -21.52
CA VAL A 173 -13.30 0.33 -20.11
C VAL A 173 -14.51 0.02 -19.22
N THR A 174 -14.36 -0.95 -18.31
CA THR A 174 -15.36 -1.28 -17.28
C THR A 174 -14.85 -0.90 -15.89
N ILE A 175 -15.77 -0.39 -15.06
CA ILE A 175 -15.49 -0.08 -13.65
C ILE A 175 -16.48 -0.88 -12.80
N ASP A 176 -15.95 -1.74 -11.93
CA ASP A 176 -16.74 -2.51 -10.97
C ASP A 176 -16.46 -2.00 -9.56
N ALA A 177 -17.51 -1.82 -8.76
CA ALA A 177 -17.40 -1.42 -7.36
C ALA A 177 -18.03 -2.50 -6.47
N PHE A 178 -17.26 -2.97 -5.50
CA PHE A 178 -17.73 -3.90 -4.48
C PHE A 178 -17.64 -3.20 -3.14
N ALA A 179 -18.70 -3.32 -2.34
CA ALA A 179 -18.75 -2.82 -0.98
C ALA A 179 -19.31 -3.91 -0.08
N ASP A 180 -18.74 -4.04 1.11
CA ASP A 180 -19.19 -4.96 2.14
C ASP A 180 -19.16 -4.26 3.49
N ALA A 181 -20.00 -4.69 4.42
CA ALA A 181 -20.06 -4.12 5.76
C ALA A 181 -20.33 -5.19 6.81
N ASP A 182 -19.44 -5.24 7.80
CA ASP A 182 -19.59 -6.09 8.97
C ASP A 182 -20.40 -5.35 10.06
N HIS A 183 -21.53 -5.94 10.47
CA HIS A 183 -22.43 -5.34 11.45
C HIS A 183 -21.85 -5.44 12.85
N ALA A 184 -21.82 -4.31 13.57
CA ALA A 184 -21.27 -4.22 14.92
C ALA A 184 -19.83 -4.77 15.08
N GLY A 185 -19.05 -4.78 13.99
CA GLY A 185 -17.65 -5.23 13.97
C GLY A 185 -16.69 -4.43 14.87
N CYS A 186 -17.17 -3.36 15.49
CA CYS A 186 -16.50 -2.69 16.61
C CYS A 186 -17.20 -3.02 17.95
N PRO A 187 -16.66 -3.94 18.78
CA PRO A 187 -17.30 -4.34 20.04
C PRO A 187 -17.57 -3.18 21.01
N GLU A 188 -16.74 -2.13 20.98
CA GLU A 188 -16.85 -1.00 21.91
C GLU A 188 -17.94 0.00 21.55
N THR A 189 -18.18 0.20 20.26
CA THR A 189 -19.08 1.25 19.77
C THR A 189 -20.31 0.68 19.07
N SER A 190 -20.33 -0.63 18.83
CA SER A 190 -21.29 -1.34 18.00
C SER A 190 -21.44 -0.76 16.59
N LYS A 191 -20.49 0.07 16.15
CA LYS A 191 -20.47 0.62 14.80
C LYS A 191 -20.05 -0.46 13.81
N SER A 192 -20.73 -0.47 12.67
CA SER A 192 -20.35 -1.31 11.54
C SER A 192 -19.00 -0.91 10.98
N VAL A 193 -18.28 -1.88 10.42
CA VAL A 193 -17.05 -1.66 9.67
C VAL A 193 -17.35 -1.91 8.21
N SER A 194 -17.29 -0.88 7.38
CA SER A 194 -17.43 -0.99 5.93
C SER A 194 -16.07 -1.06 5.25
N GLY A 195 -15.97 -1.85 4.20
CA GLY A 195 -14.85 -1.85 3.26
C GLY A 195 -15.35 -1.82 1.82
N TRP A 196 -14.50 -1.41 0.90
CA TRP A 196 -14.83 -1.41 -0.53
C TRP A 196 -13.60 -1.63 -1.39
N THR A 197 -13.83 -2.06 -2.63
CA THR A 197 -12.80 -2.20 -3.65
C THR A 197 -13.33 -1.77 -5.01
N LEU A 198 -12.52 -1.01 -5.74
CA LEU A 198 -12.79 -0.58 -7.10
C LEU A 198 -11.89 -1.34 -8.05
N ARG A 199 -12.50 -1.90 -9.10
CA ARG A 199 -11.82 -2.58 -10.19
C ARG A 199 -12.00 -1.82 -11.48
N LEU A 200 -10.93 -1.75 -12.26
CA LEU A 200 -10.90 -1.24 -13.61
C LEU A 200 -10.52 -2.40 -14.51
N ASN A 201 -11.38 -2.78 -15.45
CA ASN A 201 -11.16 -3.93 -16.34
C ASN A 201 -10.72 -5.17 -15.57
N ALA A 202 -11.51 -5.60 -14.59
CA ALA A 202 -11.22 -6.72 -13.70
C ALA A 202 -9.98 -6.56 -12.78
N ASN A 203 -9.25 -5.46 -12.81
CA ASN A 203 -8.07 -5.26 -11.97
C ASN A 203 -8.33 -4.25 -10.84
N VAL A 204 -7.99 -4.61 -9.61
CA VAL A 204 -8.16 -3.73 -8.44
C VAL A 204 -7.18 -2.57 -8.49
N TRP A 205 -7.67 -1.34 -8.36
CA TRP A 205 -6.82 -0.13 -8.34
C TRP A 205 -7.06 0.76 -7.12
N HIS A 206 -8.17 0.56 -6.39
CA HIS A 206 -8.45 1.31 -5.18
C HIS A 206 -9.22 0.45 -4.17
N TRP A 207 -8.98 0.66 -2.88
CA TRP A 207 -9.59 -0.11 -1.80
C TRP A 207 -9.51 0.64 -0.47
N GLN A 208 -10.37 0.27 0.48
CA GLN A 208 -10.36 0.72 1.86
C GLN A 208 -10.95 -0.32 2.81
#